data_AF-A0A928ZU04-F1
#
_entry.id   AF-A0A928ZU04-F1
#
_cell.length_a   1.000
_cell.length_b   1.000
_cell.length_c   1.000
_cell.angle_alpha   90.00
_cell.angle_beta   90.00
_cell.angle_gamma   90.00
#
_symmetry.space_group_name_H-M   'P 1'
#
loop_
_entity.id
_entity.type
_entity.pdbx_description
1 polymer ?
#
loop_
_entity_poly.entity_id
_entity_poly.type
_entity_poly.pdbx_seq_one_letter_code
_entity_poly.pdbx_strand_id
1 'polypeptide(L)'
;MAIAKHRIRKLHATLAPIMALPLLLTLTTGLFYQMAAVSGRGGDFLWLLALHRGKLFALDLSMVYPFLNALGLLTLLITGFTMWWQTPKRQRRH
;
A
#
# COMPACT_ATOMS: atom_id res chain seq x y z
N MET A 1 -18.60 19.21 12.43
CA MET A 1 -17.37 18.43 12.11
C MET A 1 -17.50 16.90 12.23
N ALA A 2 -18.50 16.33 12.93
CA ALA A 2 -18.65 14.87 13.07
C ALA A 2 -18.92 14.11 11.75
N ILE A 3 -19.65 14.73 10.81
CA ILE A 3 -19.96 14.15 9.50
C ILE A 3 -18.69 13.92 8.67
N ALA A 4 -17.73 14.85 8.72
CA ALA A 4 -16.45 14.72 8.01
C ALA A 4 -15.63 13.55 8.55
N LYS A 5 -15.58 13.37 9.88
CA LYS A 5 -14.90 12.25 10.53
C LYS A 5 -15.48 10.90 10.12
N HIS A 6 -16.81 10.79 10.08
CA HIS A 6 -17.47 9.55 9.64
C HIS A 6 -17.19 9.24 8.16
N ARG A 7 -17.20 10.26 7.28
CA ARG A 7 -16.87 10.11 5.85
C ARG A 7 -15.43 9.66 5.63
N ILE A 8 -14.46 10.23 6.35
CA ILE A 8 -13.04 9.82 6.28
C ILE A 8 -12.88 8.36 6.68
N ARG A 9 -13.51 7.93 7.79
CA ARG A 9 -13.43 6.54 8.26
C ARG A 9 -14.07 5.57 7.28
N LYS A 10 -15.22 5.93 6.69
CA LYS A 10 -15.87 5.12 5.65
C LYS A 10 -15.00 5.02 4.39
N LEU A 11 -14.43 6.13 3.93
CA LEU A 11 -13.51 6.16 2.79
C LEU A 11 -12.30 5.25 3.01
N HIS A 12 -11.62 5.39 4.17
CA HIS A 12 -10.48 4.56 4.52
C HIS A 12 -10.85 3.08 4.59
N ALA A 13 -11.96 2.73 5.28
CA ALA A 13 -12.38 1.35 5.44
C ALA A 13 -12.72 0.67 4.11
N THR A 14 -13.27 1.40 3.14
CA THR A 14 -13.55 0.86 1.80
C THR A 14 -12.29 0.74 0.94
N LEU A 15 -11.41 1.75 0.95
CA LEU A 15 -10.22 1.76 0.10
C LEU A 15 -9.10 0.84 0.62
N ALA A 16 -8.99 0.68 1.95
CA ALA A 16 -7.93 -0.12 2.57
C ALA A 16 -7.81 -1.54 2.01
N PRO A 17 -8.87 -2.37 1.95
CA PRO A 17 -8.73 -3.74 1.42
C PRO A 17 -8.38 -3.76 -0.07
N ILE A 18 -8.89 -2.79 -0.85
CA ILE A 18 -8.63 -2.71 -2.29
C ILE A 18 -7.17 -2.34 -2.55
N MET A 19 -6.63 -1.37 -1.80
CA MET A 19 -5.25 -0.92 -1.94
C MET A 19 -4.24 -1.83 -1.21
N ALA A 20 -4.65 -2.58 -0.20
CA ALA A 20 -3.75 -3.48 0.54
C ALA A 20 -3.17 -4.57 -0.36
N LEU A 21 -3.97 -5.14 -1.28
CA LEU A 21 -3.51 -6.18 -2.18
C LEU A 21 -2.32 -5.75 -3.07
N PRO A 22 -2.43 -4.68 -3.89
CA PRO A 22 -1.32 -4.24 -4.72
C PRO A 22 -0.15 -3.73 -3.86
N LEU A 23 -0.39 -3.08 -2.72
CA LEU A 23 0.69 -2.62 -1.84
C LEU A 23 1.49 -3.78 -1.24
N LEU A 24 0.80 -4.84 -0.77
CA LEU A 24 1.46 -6.04 -0.25
C LEU A 24 2.23 -6.76 -1.34
N LEU A 25 1.68 -6.86 -2.54
CA LEU A 25 2.38 -7.47 -3.68
C LEU A 25 3.67 -6.69 -4.00
N THR A 26 3.59 -5.37 -4.11
CA THR A 26 4.75 -4.51 -4.41
C THR A 26 5.82 -4.60 -3.30
N LEU A 27 5.39 -4.57 -2.04
CA LEU A 27 6.28 -4.68 -0.88
C LEU A 27 7.00 -6.04 -0.84
N THR A 28 6.26 -7.13 -0.98
CA THR A 28 6.83 -8.49 -0.91
C THR A 28 7.75 -8.78 -2.11
N THR A 29 7.31 -8.46 -3.33
CA THR A 29 8.11 -8.67 -4.54
C THR A 29 9.37 -7.83 -4.56
N GLY A 30 9.29 -6.56 -4.14
CA GLY A 30 10.46 -5.69 -4.01
C GLY A 30 11.44 -6.19 -2.96
N LEU A 31 10.95 -6.61 -1.79
CA LEU A 31 11.77 -7.15 -0.71
C LEU A 31 12.52 -8.41 -1.15
N PHE A 32 11.81 -9.40 -1.72
CA PHE A 32 12.43 -10.65 -2.15
C PHE A 32 13.39 -10.45 -3.33
N TYR A 33 13.06 -9.56 -4.27
CA TYR A 33 14.00 -9.20 -5.33
C TYR A 33 15.28 -8.58 -4.77
N GLN A 34 15.17 -7.65 -3.82
CA GLN A 34 16.34 -7.04 -3.18
C GLN A 34 17.20 -8.08 -2.44
N MET A 35 16.58 -9.03 -1.73
CA MET A 35 17.30 -10.12 -1.07
C MET A 35 18.07 -10.98 -2.06
N ALA A 36 17.46 -11.34 -3.19
CA ALA A 36 18.11 -12.09 -4.25
C ALA A 36 19.24 -11.30 -4.92
N ALA A 37 19.02 -10.02 -5.18
CA ALA A 37 20.00 -9.12 -5.78
C ALA A 37 21.26 -8.99 -4.91
N VAL A 38 21.10 -8.79 -3.60
CA VAL A 38 22.22 -8.73 -2.64
C VAL A 38 22.96 -10.06 -2.54
N SER A 39 22.27 -11.18 -2.77
CA SER A 39 22.87 -12.53 -2.79
C SER A 39 23.56 -12.87 -4.12
N GLY A 40 23.69 -11.91 -5.05
CA GLY A 40 24.29 -12.12 -6.38
C GLY A 40 23.40 -12.90 -7.36
N ARG A 41 22.14 -13.19 -6.99
CA ARG A 41 21.17 -13.99 -7.77
C ARG A 41 20.07 -13.15 -8.40
N GLY A 42 20.19 -11.82 -8.44
CA GLY A 42 19.13 -10.93 -8.93
C GLY A 42 18.64 -11.24 -10.35
N GLY A 43 19.53 -11.74 -11.22
CA GLY A 43 19.20 -12.15 -12.59
C GLY A 43 18.16 -13.28 -12.67
N ASP A 44 18.20 -14.23 -11.74
CA ASP A 44 17.27 -15.38 -11.70
C ASP A 44 15.85 -14.96 -11.29
N PHE A 45 15.72 -13.77 -10.69
CA PHE A 45 14.50 -13.27 -10.07
C PHE A 45 13.96 -12.01 -10.76
N LEU A 46 14.34 -11.74 -12.02
CA LEU A 46 13.80 -10.63 -12.81
C LEU A 46 12.27 -10.67 -12.95
N TRP A 47 11.67 -11.85 -12.86
CA TRP A 47 10.21 -12.00 -12.84
C TRP A 47 9.56 -11.36 -11.61
N LEU A 48 10.24 -11.32 -10.44
CA LEU A 48 9.74 -10.55 -9.28
C LEU A 48 9.74 -9.06 -9.57
N LEU A 49 10.76 -8.56 -10.27
CA LEU A 49 10.82 -7.16 -10.67
C LEU A 49 9.73 -6.81 -11.69
N ALA A 50 9.40 -7.75 -12.60
CA ALA A 50 8.28 -7.60 -13.52
C ALA A 50 6.94 -7.53 -12.77
N LEU A 51 6.70 -8.44 -11.81
CA LEU A 51 5.52 -8.41 -10.94
C LEU A 51 5.44 -7.12 -10.12
N HIS A 52 6.56 -6.68 -9.54
CA HIS A 52 6.67 -5.44 -8.76
C HIS A 52 6.23 -4.21 -9.55
N ARG A 53 6.52 -4.17 -10.86
CA ARG A 53 6.10 -3.08 -11.74
C ARG A 53 4.65 -3.18 -12.19
N GLY A 54 3.97 -4.30 -11.97
CA GLY A 54 2.60 -4.55 -12.44
C GLY A 54 2.52 -5.29 -13.78
N LYS A 55 3.63 -5.89 -14.24
CA LYS A 55 3.62 -6.76 -15.41
C LYS A 55 3.32 -8.20 -14.98
N LEU A 56 2.04 -8.56 -15.07
CA LEU A 56 1.51 -9.86 -14.67
C LEU A 56 1.48 -10.80 -15.87
N PHE A 57 2.57 -11.50 -16.17
CA PHE A 57 2.69 -12.49 -17.26
C PHE A 57 2.10 -12.02 -18.63
N ALA A 58 0.78 -12.13 -18.83
CA ALA A 58 0.04 -11.71 -20.02
C ALA A 58 -0.63 -10.32 -19.92
N LEU A 59 -0.72 -9.73 -18.73
CA LEU A 59 -1.42 -8.49 -18.45
C LEU A 59 -0.41 -7.40 -18.05
N ASP A 60 -0.35 -6.34 -18.84
CA ASP A 60 0.57 -5.23 -18.59
C ASP A 60 -0.16 -4.05 -17.92
N LEU A 61 -0.05 -3.97 -16.59
CA LEU A 61 -0.52 -2.81 -15.82
C LEU A 61 0.63 -1.86 -15.48
N SER A 62 1.80 -2.00 -16.09
CA SER A 62 3.01 -1.26 -15.68
C SER A 62 2.84 0.25 -15.71
N MET A 63 1.92 0.76 -16.54
CA MET A 63 1.62 2.19 -16.62
C MET A 63 0.66 2.67 -15.53
N VAL A 64 -0.27 1.84 -15.04
CA VAL A 64 -1.33 2.26 -14.09
C VAL A 64 -1.00 1.85 -12.66
N TYR A 65 -0.39 0.68 -12.51
CA TYR A 65 -0.11 0.04 -11.23
C TYR A 65 0.74 0.89 -10.26
N PRO A 66 1.83 1.56 -10.72
CA PRO A 66 2.61 2.42 -9.82
C PRO A 66 1.81 3.63 -9.31
N PHE A 67 0.98 4.25 -10.16
CA PHE A 67 0.14 5.37 -9.75
C PHE A 67 -0.95 4.93 -8.77
N LEU A 68 -1.56 3.76 -8.99
CA LEU A 68 -2.52 3.18 -8.07
C LEU A 68 -1.90 2.97 -6.69
N ASN A 69 -0.70 2.39 -6.63
CA ASN A 69 0.02 2.19 -5.37
C ASN A 69 0.37 3.52 -4.70
N ALA A 70 0.91 4.49 -5.44
CA ALA A 70 1.31 5.79 -4.90
C ALA A 70 0.10 6.56 -4.32
N LEU A 71 -0.98 6.71 -5.10
CA LEU A 71 -2.19 7.42 -4.68
C LEU A 71 -2.95 6.65 -3.60
N GLY A 72 -3.01 5.32 -3.71
CA GLY A 72 -3.63 4.46 -2.72
C GLY A 72 -2.94 4.58 -1.37
N LEU A 73 -1.61 4.42 -1.35
CA LEU A 73 -0.81 4.58 -0.13
C LEU A 73 -0.96 5.98 0.46
N LEU A 74 -0.83 7.02 -0.36
CA LEU A 74 -0.97 8.41 0.10
C LEU A 74 -2.34 8.65 0.74
N THR A 75 -3.41 8.17 0.10
CA THR A 75 -4.77 8.29 0.61
C THR A 75 -4.92 7.57 1.95
N LEU A 76 -4.41 6.33 2.06
CA LEU A 76 -4.46 5.55 3.30
C LEU A 76 -3.64 6.19 4.42
N LEU A 77 -2.47 6.75 4.13
CA LEU A 77 -1.64 7.44 5.11
C LEU A 77 -2.33 8.71 5.62
N ILE A 78 -2.85 9.55 4.72
CA ILE A 78 -3.55 10.79 5.12
C ILE A 78 -4.79 10.46 5.96
N THR A 79 -5.63 9.55 5.49
CA THR A 79 -6.87 9.18 6.20
C THR A 79 -6.58 8.42 7.50
N GLY A 80 -5.56 7.56 7.54
CA GLY A 80 -5.10 6.87 8.74
C GLY A 80 -4.52 7.83 9.78
N PHE A 81 -3.64 8.74 9.37
CA PHE A 81 -3.02 9.72 10.25
C PHE A 81 -4.03 10.71 10.82
N THR A 82 -4.96 11.19 9.99
CA THR A 82 -6.05 12.06 10.47
C THR A 82 -6.94 11.37 11.49
N MET A 83 -7.30 10.10 11.29
CA MET A 83 -8.03 9.32 12.30
C MET A 83 -7.22 9.10 13.58
N TRP A 84 -5.93 8.80 13.46
CA TRP A 84 -5.04 8.62 14.61
C TRP A 84 -4.93 9.90 15.44
N TRP A 85 -4.73 11.05 14.82
CA TRP A 85 -4.67 12.36 15.48
C TRP A 85 -5.99 12.76 16.17
N GLN A 86 -7.12 12.34 15.58
CA GLN A 86 -8.46 12.59 16.13
C GLN A 86 -8.90 11.55 17.17
N THR A 87 -8.05 10.58 17.52
CA THR A 87 -8.35 9.60 18.56
C THR A 87 -8.14 10.28 19.90
N PRO A 88 -9.20 10.52 20.70
CA PRO A 88 -9.01 11.16 22.00
C PRO A 88 -8.10 10.27 22.84
N LYS A 89 -6.99 10.83 23.34
CA LYS A 89 -6.18 10.19 24.38
C LYS A 89 -7.14 9.89 25.52
N ARG A 90 -7.50 8.62 25.68
CA ARG A 90 -8.31 8.14 26.80
C ARG A 90 -7.48 8.41 28.05
N GLN A 91 -7.65 9.59 28.63
CA GLN A 91 -7.19 9.89 29.98
C GLN A 91 -7.83 8.82 30.84
N ARG A 92 -7.01 7.85 31.25
CA ARG A 92 -7.36 6.87 32.27
C ARG A 92 -7.73 7.71 33.49
N ARG A 93 -9.02 7.93 33.69
CA ARG A 93 -9.56 8.36 34.98
C ARG A 93 -9.35 7.15 35.89
N HIS A 94 -8.24 7.21 36.62
CA HIS A 94 -8.06 6.45 37.85
C HIS A 94 -9.01 7.02 38.91
#